data_AF-A0A2V5XF81-F1
#
_entry.id   AF-A0A2V5XF81-F1
#
_cell.length_a   1.000
_cell.length_b   1.000
_cell.length_c   1.000
_cell.angle_alpha   90.00
_cell.angle_beta   90.00
_cell.angle_gamma   90.00
#
_symmetry.space_group_name_H-M   'P 1'
#
loop_
_entity.id
_entity.type
_entity.pdbx_description
1 polymer ?
#
loop_
_entity_poly.entity_id
_entity_poly.type
_entity_poly.pdbx_seq_one_letter_code
_entity_poly.pdbx_strand_id
1 'polypeptide(L)'
;NKVWMILGADDAERRADATGREDHEYFNAAFLFNPEGKYVVTYRKQHLVVFGEYLPFARWLPFLRKLIPIPGDFTPGDGPVPFELDAVPAVYDRRARDGDVPGRRSQTAATGADRSKRDATTAAKLSVLICFEDVIPGLARQSAGDDIDFLLNLTNDGWFGESAAQWQQAANAVFRAVENGLPLVRCTNNGLTCWIDSRGAIREILGGEGKAVYAPGFMTAKIPLRPAAEKREPTFYHRHGDWFGWGCIAVSALARVIHLGGRGSTRAVI
;
A
#
# COMPACT_ATOMS: atom_id res chain seq x y z
N ASN A 1 -20.30 18.41 9.59
CA ASN A 1 -19.71 17.35 8.74
C ASN A 1 -18.47 16.81 9.42
N LYS A 2 -18.44 15.51 9.70
CA LYS A 2 -17.26 14.83 10.29
C LYS A 2 -16.44 14.26 9.12
N VAL A 3 -15.39 14.95 8.69
CA VAL A 3 -14.57 14.55 7.53
C VAL A 3 -13.20 14.10 8.02
N TRP A 4 -12.83 12.87 7.71
CA TRP A 4 -11.48 12.36 7.91
C TRP A 4 -10.59 12.80 6.74
N MET A 5 -9.31 13.07 7.02
CA MET A 5 -8.35 13.49 5.99
C MET A 5 -7.15 12.56 5.99
N ILE A 6 -6.77 12.11 4.80
CA ILE A 6 -5.56 11.32 4.56
C ILE A 6 -4.69 12.07 3.58
N LEU A 7 -3.41 12.23 3.90
CA LEU A 7 -2.46 12.95 3.08
C LEU A 7 -1.10 12.24 3.05
N GLY A 8 -0.47 12.22 1.88
CA GLY A 8 0.90 11.74 1.70
C GLY A 8 1.89 12.90 1.85
N ALA A 9 2.97 12.69 2.60
CA ALA A 9 4.07 13.64 2.75
C ALA A 9 5.34 12.92 3.22
N ASP A 10 6.49 13.59 3.10
CA ASP A 10 7.73 13.11 3.71
C ASP A 10 7.66 13.27 5.25
N ASP A 11 8.11 12.25 5.97
CA ASP A 11 8.26 12.23 7.42
C ASP A 11 9.75 12.20 7.78
N ALA A 12 10.11 12.75 8.94
CA ALA A 12 11.49 12.77 9.42
C ALA A 12 11.53 12.49 10.93
N GLU A 13 12.32 11.50 11.31
CA GLU A 13 12.53 11.14 12.72
C GLU A 13 14.00 11.27 13.08
N ARG A 14 14.30 11.88 14.23
CA ARG A 14 15.68 12.02 14.69
C ARG A 14 16.22 10.67 15.13
N ARG A 15 17.41 10.29 14.67
CA ARG A 15 18.04 9.04 15.07
C ARG A 15 18.32 8.99 16.57
N ALA A 16 18.20 7.80 17.15
CA ALA A 16 18.44 7.60 18.58
C ALA A 16 19.90 7.86 19.00
N ASP A 17 20.85 7.69 18.08
CA ASP A 17 22.29 7.92 18.26
C ASP A 17 22.77 9.27 17.71
N ALA A 18 21.84 10.18 17.35
CA ALA A 18 22.14 11.47 16.76
C ALA A 18 23.01 12.35 17.67
N THR A 19 24.25 12.63 17.23
CA THR A 19 25.15 13.58 17.91
C THR A 19 25.11 14.97 17.28
N GLY A 20 24.63 15.08 16.03
CA GLY A 20 24.44 16.34 15.31
C GLY A 20 22.98 16.77 15.15
N ARG A 21 22.78 17.96 14.56
CA ARG A 21 21.46 18.51 14.18
C ARG A 21 20.88 17.88 12.90
N GLU A 22 21.70 17.18 12.11
CA GLU A 22 21.32 16.64 10.79
C GLU A 22 21.08 15.12 10.77
N ASP A 23 21.17 14.44 11.92
CA ASP A 23 21.00 12.98 11.99
C ASP A 23 19.50 12.59 12.05
N HIS A 24 18.81 12.67 10.92
CA HIS A 24 17.43 12.22 10.76
C HIS A 24 17.33 11.01 9.82
N GLU A 25 16.34 10.17 10.07
CA GLU A 25 15.80 9.22 9.12
C GLU A 25 14.63 9.85 8.41
N TYR A 26 14.61 9.74 7.08
CA TYR A 26 13.54 10.25 6.24
C TYR A 26 12.67 9.09 5.76
N PHE A 27 11.36 9.29 5.71
CA PHE A 27 10.38 8.29 5.28
C PHE A 27 9.40 8.92 4.28
N ASN A 28 8.96 8.14 3.31
CA ASN A 28 7.79 8.48 2.50
C ASN A 28 6.55 7.97 3.26
N ALA A 29 5.63 8.86 3.64
CA ALA A 29 4.60 8.54 4.61
C ALA A 29 3.19 9.01 4.21
N ALA A 30 2.19 8.40 4.83
CA ALA A 30 0.80 8.82 4.79
C ALA A 30 0.31 9.07 6.21
N PHE A 31 -0.46 10.14 6.40
CA PHE A 31 -0.93 10.61 7.70
C PHE A 31 -2.45 10.62 7.74
N LEU A 32 -3.03 10.16 8.84
CA LEU A 32 -4.46 10.24 9.12
C LEU A 32 -4.75 11.38 10.09
N PHE A 33 -5.70 12.24 9.73
CA PHE A 33 -6.26 13.28 10.58
C PHE A 33 -7.75 13.04 10.79
N ASN A 34 -8.17 13.21 12.05
CA ASN A 34 -9.58 13.09 12.42
C ASN A 34 -10.37 14.36 12.06
N PRO A 35 -11.72 14.33 12.18
CA PRO A 35 -12.56 15.49 11.89
C PRO A 35 -12.30 16.76 12.72
N GLU A 36 -11.60 16.63 13.85
CA GLU A 36 -11.18 17.77 14.67
C GLU A 36 -9.81 18.32 14.24
N GLY A 37 -9.22 17.80 13.16
CA GLY A 37 -7.91 18.19 12.65
C GLY A 37 -6.74 17.62 13.46
N LYS A 38 -6.98 16.63 14.32
CA LYS A 38 -5.93 15.98 15.12
C LYS A 38 -5.27 14.86 14.33
N TYR A 39 -3.95 14.82 14.41
CA TYR A 39 -3.15 13.67 13.98
C TYR A 39 -3.58 12.40 14.74
N VAL A 40 -3.74 11.29 14.01
CA VAL A 40 -4.13 9.99 14.57
C VAL A 40 -3.02 8.98 14.43
N VAL A 41 -2.57 8.72 13.20
CA VAL A 41 -1.59 7.67 12.89
C VAL A 41 -0.86 7.96 11.58
N THR A 42 0.35 7.42 11.44
CA THR A 42 1.19 7.46 10.24
C THR A 42 1.44 6.05 9.71
N TYR A 43 1.35 5.87 8.39
CA TYR A 43 1.90 4.73 7.65
C TYR A 43 3.18 5.19 6.94
N ARG A 44 4.27 4.42 7.06
CA ARG A 44 5.55 4.68 6.36
C ARG A 44 5.75 3.61 5.29
N LYS A 45 6.11 4.04 4.08
CA LYS A 45 6.31 3.18 2.91
C LYS A 45 7.31 2.07 3.22
N GLN A 46 6.92 0.83 2.97
CA GLN A 46 7.71 -0.37 3.25
C GLN A 46 8.63 -0.73 2.08
N HIS A 47 8.14 -0.60 0.84
CA HIS A 47 8.91 -0.97 -0.35
C HIS A 47 9.40 0.25 -1.12
N LEU A 48 10.70 0.52 -0.97
CA LEU A 48 11.34 1.68 -1.59
C LEU A 48 11.72 1.41 -3.05
N VAL A 49 11.62 2.44 -3.89
CA VAL A 49 12.02 2.38 -5.29
C VAL A 49 13.54 2.47 -5.40
N VAL A 50 14.16 1.45 -6.01
CA VAL A 50 15.60 1.43 -6.29
C VAL A 50 15.96 2.59 -7.22
N PHE A 51 17.02 3.33 -6.89
CA PHE A 51 17.50 4.53 -7.61
C PHE A 51 16.55 5.74 -7.60
N GLY A 52 15.36 5.62 -7.01
CA GLY A 52 14.45 6.75 -6.78
C GLY A 52 14.43 7.19 -5.32
N GLU A 53 14.32 6.24 -4.40
CA GLU A 53 14.17 6.47 -2.95
C GLU A 53 15.37 5.95 -2.15
N TYR A 54 16.12 5.01 -2.69
CA TYR A 54 17.38 4.56 -2.08
C TYR A 54 18.39 4.10 -3.13
N LEU A 55 19.67 4.16 -2.77
CA LEU A 55 20.76 3.68 -3.61
C LEU A 55 21.25 2.28 -3.18
N PRO A 56 21.15 1.25 -4.04
CA PRO A 56 21.62 -0.08 -3.70
C PRO A 56 23.14 -0.09 -3.50
N PHE A 57 23.60 -0.90 -2.54
CA PHE A 57 25.02 -1.03 -2.16
C PHE A 57 25.70 0.25 -1.63
N ALA A 58 24.99 1.36 -1.43
CA ALA A 58 25.58 2.61 -0.96
C ALA A 58 26.30 2.46 0.40
N ARG A 59 25.85 1.52 1.24
CA ARG A 59 26.51 1.15 2.49
C ARG A 59 27.91 0.54 2.30
N TRP A 60 28.13 -0.19 1.22
CA TRP A 60 29.42 -0.85 0.92
C TRP A 60 30.27 -0.06 -0.07
N LEU A 61 29.64 0.71 -0.96
CA LEU A 61 30.29 1.50 -2.01
C LEU A 61 29.81 2.97 -1.93
N PRO A 62 30.27 3.76 -0.94
CA PRO A 62 29.74 5.11 -0.70
C PRO A 62 29.96 6.09 -1.86
N PHE A 63 30.93 5.83 -2.73
CA PHE A 63 31.19 6.65 -3.91
C PHE A 63 30.03 6.68 -4.90
N LEU A 64 29.14 5.67 -4.89
CA LEU A 64 27.96 5.63 -5.75
C LEU A 64 27.01 6.82 -5.51
N ARG A 65 26.96 7.34 -4.27
CA ARG A 65 26.13 8.52 -3.92
C ARG A 65 26.55 9.79 -4.68
N LYS A 66 27.79 9.86 -5.16
CA LYS A 66 28.30 11.01 -5.94
C LYS A 66 27.99 10.90 -7.44
N LEU A 67 27.64 9.71 -7.92
CA LEU A 67 27.41 9.43 -9.34
C LEU A 67 25.95 9.59 -9.75
N ILE A 68 25.02 9.59 -8.79
CA ILE A 68 23.58 9.57 -9.05
C ILE A 68 22.91 10.67 -8.23
N PRO A 69 22.12 11.57 -8.86
CA PRO A 69 21.48 12.70 -8.18
C PRO A 69 20.22 12.24 -7.43
N ILE A 70 20.38 11.57 -6.28
CA ILE A 70 19.27 11.24 -5.37
C ILE A 70 19.39 12.16 -4.14
N PRO A 71 18.32 12.89 -3.74
CA PRO A 71 18.37 13.86 -2.64
C PRO A 71 18.68 13.28 -1.24
N GLY A 72 18.56 11.97 -1.06
CA GLY A 72 18.82 11.26 0.20
C GLY A 72 18.33 9.82 0.13
N ASP A 73 18.73 8.99 1.09
CA ASP A 73 18.20 7.63 1.24
C ASP A 73 16.99 7.66 2.19
N PHE A 74 15.82 7.27 1.69
CA PHE A 74 14.65 7.00 2.53
C PHE A 74 14.86 5.71 3.32
N THR A 75 14.18 5.62 4.46
CA THR A 75 14.16 4.45 5.33
C THR A 75 12.83 3.71 5.13
N PRO A 76 12.82 2.37 4.99
CA PRO A 76 11.60 1.60 4.87
C PRO A 76 10.83 1.56 6.20
N GLY A 77 9.49 1.54 6.12
CA GLY A 77 8.60 1.32 7.27
C GLY A 77 8.60 -0.14 7.76
N ASP A 78 8.12 -0.37 8.98
CA ASP A 78 8.24 -1.67 9.67
C ASP A 78 7.11 -2.65 9.29
N GLY A 79 6.01 -2.16 8.73
CA GLY A 79 4.84 -2.99 8.49
C GLY A 79 3.63 -2.23 7.95
N PRO A 80 2.56 -2.95 7.59
CA PRO A 80 1.28 -2.33 7.28
C PRO A 80 0.69 -1.67 8.53
N VAL A 81 0.17 -0.45 8.37
CA VAL A 81 -0.51 0.29 9.43
C VAL A 81 -1.93 0.62 8.97
N PRO A 82 -2.94 -0.14 9.41
CA PRO A 82 -4.32 0.15 9.07
C PRO A 82 -4.80 1.48 9.64
N PHE A 83 -5.59 2.23 8.86
CA PHE A 83 -6.23 3.47 9.28
C PHE A 83 -7.68 3.18 9.64
N GLU A 84 -8.06 3.53 10.88
CA GLU A 84 -9.41 3.37 11.40
C GLU A 84 -10.15 4.70 11.37
N LEU A 85 -11.23 4.75 10.61
CA LEU A 85 -12.11 5.91 10.47
C LEU A 85 -13.31 5.69 11.38
N ASP A 86 -13.14 5.98 12.67
CA ASP A 86 -14.22 5.77 13.65
C ASP A 86 -15.36 6.78 13.50
N ALA A 87 -16.55 6.37 13.94
CA ALA A 87 -17.63 7.29 14.21
C ALA A 87 -17.31 8.06 15.49
N VAL A 88 -16.64 9.21 15.36
CA VAL A 88 -16.19 10.05 16.49
C VAL A 88 -17.30 10.18 17.56
N PRO A 89 -17.12 9.66 18.80
CA PRO A 89 -17.89 10.11 19.94
C PRO A 89 -17.48 11.54 20.24
N ALA A 90 -18.46 12.43 20.42
CA ALA A 90 -18.17 13.78 20.86
C ALA A 90 -17.40 13.75 22.19
N VAL A 91 -16.53 14.74 22.37
CA VAL A 91 -15.78 15.11 23.59
C VAL A 91 -14.37 14.50 23.67
N TYR A 92 -13.37 15.33 23.36
CA TYR A 92 -12.03 15.22 23.93
C TYR A 92 -11.68 16.52 24.64
N ASP A 93 -11.56 16.44 25.96
CA ASP A 93 -11.18 17.53 26.87
C ASP A 93 -9.74 17.99 26.60
N ARG A 94 -9.54 19.31 26.58
CA ARG A 94 -8.31 20.00 26.19
C ARG A 94 -7.32 20.17 27.36
N ARG A 95 -7.53 19.50 28.50
CA ARG A 95 -6.74 19.73 29.73
C ARG A 95 -5.80 18.62 30.18
N ALA A 96 -5.46 17.66 29.31
CA ALA A 96 -4.47 16.65 29.65
C ALA A 96 -3.28 16.67 28.67
N ARG A 97 -2.14 17.12 29.19
CA ARG A 97 -0.76 17.08 28.67
C ARG A 97 -0.29 18.27 27.83
N ASP A 98 0.02 19.35 28.56
CA ASP A 98 1.34 19.97 28.41
C ASP A 98 2.36 19.06 29.10
N GLY A 99 3.46 18.74 28.40
CA GLY A 99 4.58 17.97 28.94
C GLY A 99 4.62 16.51 28.46
N ASP A 100 5.14 16.30 27.24
CA ASP A 100 6.10 15.23 26.91
C ASP A 100 6.32 15.15 25.39
N VAL A 101 7.52 15.52 24.96
CA VAL A 101 8.17 15.18 23.67
C VAL A 101 9.61 14.83 24.06
N PRO A 102 10.34 13.84 23.47
CA PRO A 102 10.06 12.95 22.33
C PRO A 102 10.42 11.45 22.53
N GLY A 103 10.16 10.63 21.51
CA GLY A 103 11.03 9.52 21.13
C GLY A 103 10.52 8.12 21.47
N ARG A 104 10.43 7.28 20.44
CA ARG A 104 10.09 5.84 20.50
C ARG A 104 8.64 5.54 20.85
N ARG A 105 7.76 5.62 19.86
CA ARG A 105 6.61 4.72 19.82
C ARG A 105 6.79 3.78 18.63
N SER A 106 7.13 2.54 18.99
CA SER A 106 7.00 1.36 18.15
C SER A 106 5.74 1.46 17.29
N GLN A 107 5.88 1.13 16.00
CA GLN A 107 4.80 0.73 15.12
C GLN A 107 4.12 -0.52 15.73
N THR A 108 3.38 -0.33 16.81
CA THR A 108 2.53 -1.37 17.38
C THR A 108 1.25 -1.28 16.60
N ALA A 109 1.17 -2.14 15.58
CA ALA A 109 -0.11 -2.54 15.02
C ALA A 109 -1.08 -2.77 16.18
N ALA A 110 -2.23 -2.10 16.13
CA ALA A 110 -3.37 -2.47 16.98
C ALA A 110 -3.69 -3.93 16.65
N THR A 111 -3.17 -4.83 17.48
CA THR A 111 -3.37 -6.26 17.36
C THR A 111 -4.79 -6.54 17.85
N GLY A 112 -5.65 -6.92 16.91
CA GLY A 112 -6.89 -7.64 17.19
C GLY A 112 -7.85 -6.98 18.17
N ALA A 113 -8.39 -5.80 17.83
CA ALA A 113 -9.61 -5.34 18.50
C ALA A 113 -10.79 -6.21 18.04
N ASP A 114 -11.45 -6.87 19.00
CA ASP A 114 -12.67 -7.65 18.80
C ASP A 114 -13.74 -6.81 18.07
N ARG A 115 -14.10 -7.24 16.85
CA ARG A 115 -15.13 -6.60 16.01
C ARG A 115 -16.49 -6.50 16.71
N SER A 116 -16.76 -7.34 17.72
CA SER A 116 -18.06 -7.39 18.41
C SER A 116 -18.39 -6.15 19.25
N LYS A 117 -17.40 -5.29 19.54
CA LYS A 117 -17.56 -4.09 20.40
C LYS A 117 -17.54 -2.75 19.66
N ARG A 118 -17.47 -2.74 18.33
CA ARG A 118 -17.59 -1.49 17.55
C ARG A 118 -19.06 -1.08 17.52
N ASP A 119 -19.37 0.15 17.94
CA ASP A 119 -20.70 0.72 17.71
C ASP A 119 -21.02 0.60 16.21
N ALA A 120 -22.13 -0.08 15.90
CA ALA A 120 -22.46 -0.62 14.58
C ALA A 120 -22.75 0.44 13.50
N THR A 121 -22.50 1.72 13.79
CA THR A 121 -22.69 2.82 12.86
C THR A 121 -21.37 3.48 12.54
N THR A 122 -20.76 3.06 11.41
CA THR A 122 -19.81 3.85 10.59
C THR A 122 -18.32 3.86 10.97
N ALA A 123 -17.75 2.76 11.45
CA ALA A 123 -16.29 2.59 11.47
C ALA A 123 -15.82 1.91 10.16
N ALA A 124 -14.97 2.56 9.37
CA ALA A 124 -14.33 1.96 8.19
C ALA A 124 -12.82 1.80 8.41
N LYS A 125 -12.24 0.69 7.99
CA LYS A 125 -10.81 0.42 8.12
C LYS A 125 -10.16 0.24 6.75
N LEU A 126 -9.05 0.93 6.52
CA LEU A 126 -8.33 0.87 5.25
C LEU A 126 -6.84 0.63 5.46
N SER A 127 -6.17 0.11 4.44
CA SER A 127 -4.71 0.03 4.40
C SER A 127 -4.17 0.85 3.25
N VAL A 128 -3.08 1.57 3.52
CA VAL A 128 -2.42 2.43 2.53
C VAL A 128 -1.34 1.64 1.79
N LEU A 129 -1.23 1.88 0.48
CA LEU A 129 -0.13 1.46 -0.39
C LEU A 129 0.42 2.72 -1.07
N ILE A 130 1.69 3.03 -0.91
CA ILE A 130 2.29 4.23 -1.50
C ILE A 130 2.97 3.88 -2.82
N CYS A 131 2.58 4.58 -3.90
CA CYS A 131 3.18 4.49 -5.22
C CYS A 131 3.29 3.03 -5.71
N PHE A 132 4.49 2.56 -6.02
CA PHE A 132 4.80 1.20 -6.52
C PHE A 132 4.44 0.05 -5.56
N GLU A 133 4.03 0.29 -4.32
CA GLU A 133 3.62 -0.79 -3.43
C GLU A 133 2.41 -1.59 -3.96
N ASP A 134 1.62 -0.99 -4.85
CA ASP A 134 0.52 -1.66 -5.54
C ASP A 134 0.98 -2.68 -6.60
N VAL A 135 2.23 -2.63 -7.07
CA VAL A 135 2.76 -3.63 -8.01
C VAL A 135 3.32 -4.86 -7.31
N ILE A 136 3.50 -4.82 -5.98
CA ILE A 136 4.07 -5.91 -5.18
C ILE A 136 2.95 -6.77 -4.58
N PRO A 137 2.63 -7.95 -5.16
CA PRO A 137 1.45 -8.72 -4.78
C PRO A 137 1.49 -9.22 -3.34
N GLY A 138 2.67 -9.64 -2.86
CA GLY A 138 2.86 -10.13 -1.50
C GLY A 138 2.66 -9.05 -0.44
N LEU A 139 3.12 -7.82 -0.73
CA LEU A 139 2.95 -6.66 0.16
C LEU A 139 1.47 -6.27 0.25
N ALA A 140 0.82 -6.09 -0.90
CA ALA A 140 -0.61 -5.78 -0.94
C ALA A 140 -1.46 -6.84 -0.23
N ARG A 141 -1.12 -8.13 -0.36
CA ARG A 141 -1.76 -9.22 0.38
C ARG A 141 -1.57 -9.10 1.89
N GLN A 142 -0.37 -8.75 2.34
CA GLN A 142 -0.07 -8.52 3.76
C GLN A 142 -0.84 -7.30 4.31
N SER A 143 -0.93 -6.21 3.54
CA SER A 143 -1.67 -5.01 3.91
C SER A 143 -3.19 -5.22 3.89
N ALA A 144 -3.68 -6.16 3.10
CA ALA A 144 -5.10 -6.51 2.98
C ALA A 144 -5.60 -7.44 4.10
N GLY A 145 -5.29 -7.14 5.36
CA GLY A 145 -5.69 -7.94 6.52
C GLY A 145 -7.21 -8.25 6.58
N ASP A 146 -7.58 -9.25 7.37
CA ASP A 146 -8.95 -9.78 7.42
C ASP A 146 -10.01 -8.75 7.81
N ASP A 147 -9.60 -7.72 8.55
CA ASP A 147 -10.50 -6.69 9.02
C ASP A 147 -10.50 -5.40 8.20
N ILE A 148 -9.76 -5.36 7.09
CA ILE A 148 -9.67 -4.24 6.16
C ILE A 148 -10.90 -4.21 5.22
N ASP A 149 -11.47 -3.02 5.05
CA ASP A 149 -12.65 -2.79 4.21
C ASP A 149 -12.29 -2.40 2.78
N PHE A 150 -11.21 -1.63 2.59
CA PHE A 150 -10.69 -1.27 1.27
C PHE A 150 -9.20 -0.91 1.32
N LEU A 151 -8.55 -0.91 0.16
CA LEU A 151 -7.18 -0.45 -0.02
C LEU A 151 -7.16 0.98 -0.54
N LEU A 152 -6.20 1.79 -0.09
CA LEU A 152 -5.95 3.13 -0.60
C LEU A 152 -4.56 3.17 -1.20
N ASN A 153 -4.47 3.38 -2.51
CA ASN A 153 -3.21 3.65 -3.18
C ASN A 153 -3.02 5.15 -3.36
N LEU A 154 -2.01 5.71 -2.67
CA LEU A 154 -1.56 7.09 -2.83
C LEU A 154 -0.34 7.09 -3.74
N THR A 155 -0.45 7.66 -4.95
CA THR A 155 0.64 7.58 -5.94
C THR A 155 0.90 8.92 -6.64
N ASN A 156 2.08 9.03 -7.23
CA ASN A 156 2.44 10.13 -8.10
C ASN A 156 2.96 9.55 -9.42
N ASP A 157 2.09 9.44 -10.42
CA ASP A 157 2.45 8.87 -11.72
C ASP A 157 3.02 9.96 -12.67
N GLY A 158 3.31 11.15 -12.14
CA GLY A 158 3.96 12.23 -12.88
C GLY A 158 5.33 11.82 -13.44
N TRP A 159 6.01 10.88 -12.79
CA TRP A 159 7.29 10.31 -13.25
C TRP A 159 7.22 9.63 -14.62
N PHE A 160 6.04 9.14 -15.01
CA PHE A 160 5.85 8.41 -16.26
C PHE A 160 5.45 9.28 -17.44
N GLY A 161 5.03 10.53 -17.19
CA GLY A 161 4.41 11.38 -18.21
C GLY A 161 3.27 10.67 -18.96
N GLU A 162 3.02 11.06 -20.21
CA GLU A 162 1.95 10.47 -21.04
C GLU A 162 2.27 9.07 -21.60
N SER A 163 3.14 8.31 -20.93
CA SER A 163 3.50 6.96 -21.37
C SER A 163 2.49 5.90 -20.93
N ALA A 164 2.65 4.69 -21.48
CA ALA A 164 1.86 3.51 -21.13
C ALA A 164 2.07 3.03 -19.68
N ALA A 165 3.15 3.45 -19.01
CA ALA A 165 3.54 2.92 -17.70
C ALA A 165 2.48 3.18 -16.62
N GLN A 166 1.81 4.34 -16.63
CA GLN A 166 0.71 4.62 -15.69
C GLN A 166 -0.47 3.66 -15.85
N TRP A 167 -0.80 3.29 -17.09
CA TRP A 167 -1.89 2.36 -17.40
C TRP A 167 -1.52 0.94 -16.96
N GLN A 168 -0.25 0.57 -17.11
CA GLN A 168 0.30 -0.68 -16.59
C GLN A 168 0.29 -0.71 -15.06
N GLN A 169 0.60 0.40 -14.38
CA GLN A 169 0.51 0.48 -12.93
C GLN A 169 -0.94 0.40 -12.46
N ALA A 170 -1.87 1.11 -13.11
CA ALA A 170 -3.29 0.99 -12.83
C ALA A 170 -3.82 -0.45 -13.02
N ALA A 171 -3.33 -1.17 -14.04
CA ALA A 171 -3.65 -2.58 -14.22
C ALA A 171 -3.15 -3.45 -13.05
N ASN A 172 -2.00 -3.14 -12.45
CA ASN A 172 -1.55 -3.80 -11.21
C ASN A 172 -2.50 -3.53 -10.05
N ALA A 173 -2.98 -2.30 -9.88
CA ALA A 173 -3.97 -1.98 -8.86
C ALA A 173 -5.28 -2.78 -9.04
N VAL A 174 -5.71 -3.03 -10.29
CA VAL A 174 -6.84 -3.93 -10.60
C VAL A 174 -6.58 -5.34 -10.06
N PHE A 175 -5.39 -5.91 -10.32
CA PHE A 175 -5.03 -7.22 -9.78
C PHE A 175 -5.08 -7.23 -8.24
N ARG A 176 -4.57 -6.20 -7.57
CA ARG A 176 -4.60 -6.12 -6.10
C ARG A 176 -6.02 -6.13 -5.53
N ALA A 177 -6.97 -5.47 -6.20
CA ALA A 177 -8.37 -5.47 -5.80
C ALA A 177 -9.00 -6.87 -5.91
N VAL A 178 -8.79 -7.53 -7.06
CA VAL A 178 -9.31 -8.90 -7.34
C VAL A 178 -8.67 -9.93 -6.41
N GLU A 179 -7.35 -9.91 -6.29
CA GLU A 179 -6.56 -10.82 -5.47
C GLU A 179 -7.01 -10.83 -4.01
N ASN A 180 -7.42 -9.69 -3.48
CA ASN A 180 -7.77 -9.55 -2.06
C ASN A 180 -9.28 -9.47 -1.82
N GLY A 181 -10.10 -9.45 -2.86
CA GLY A 181 -11.55 -9.27 -2.74
C GLY A 181 -11.91 -7.96 -2.02
N LEU A 182 -11.15 -6.90 -2.28
CA LEU A 182 -11.32 -5.58 -1.67
C LEU A 182 -11.49 -4.52 -2.75
N PRO A 183 -12.36 -3.51 -2.53
CA PRO A 183 -12.27 -2.27 -3.28
C PRO A 183 -10.88 -1.63 -3.10
N LEU A 184 -10.40 -0.95 -4.14
CA LEU A 184 -9.17 -0.16 -4.10
C LEU A 184 -9.44 1.25 -4.60
N VAL A 185 -9.11 2.25 -3.79
CA VAL A 185 -9.17 3.66 -4.16
C VAL A 185 -7.78 4.09 -4.60
N ARG A 186 -7.65 4.62 -5.80
CA ARG A 186 -6.39 5.15 -6.34
C ARG A 186 -6.48 6.66 -6.40
N CYS A 187 -5.67 7.34 -5.60
CA CYS A 187 -5.54 8.80 -5.57
C CYS A 187 -4.16 9.18 -6.09
N THR A 188 -4.14 9.85 -7.23
CA THR A 188 -2.91 10.20 -7.95
C THR A 188 -2.69 11.70 -7.92
N ASN A 189 -1.45 12.17 -7.70
CA ASN A 189 -1.13 13.59 -7.94
C ASN A 189 -1.38 13.98 -9.40
N ASN A 190 -0.76 13.23 -10.31
CA ASN A 190 -0.99 13.25 -11.75
C ASN A 190 -1.15 11.79 -12.21
N GLY A 191 -2.06 11.51 -13.14
CA GLY A 191 -2.32 10.15 -13.64
C GLY A 191 -3.74 9.66 -13.33
N LEU A 192 -3.93 8.34 -13.33
CA LEU A 192 -5.26 7.74 -13.27
C LEU A 192 -5.83 7.69 -11.84
N THR A 193 -6.50 8.77 -11.40
CA THR A 193 -7.32 8.74 -10.18
C THR A 193 -8.65 8.03 -10.46
N CYS A 194 -8.94 6.98 -9.71
CA CYS A 194 -10.15 6.18 -9.86
C CYS A 194 -10.43 5.33 -8.62
N TRP A 195 -11.57 4.64 -8.60
CA TRP A 195 -11.76 3.52 -7.70
C TRP A 195 -12.08 2.23 -8.47
N ILE A 196 -11.63 1.12 -7.91
CA ILE A 196 -11.71 -0.21 -8.48
C ILE A 196 -12.51 -1.06 -7.52
N ASP A 197 -13.53 -1.77 -8.02
CA ASP A 197 -14.29 -2.67 -7.17
C ASP A 197 -13.54 -3.98 -6.87
N SER A 198 -14.07 -4.78 -5.95
CA SER A 198 -13.47 -6.07 -5.56
C SER A 198 -13.46 -7.13 -6.67
N ARG A 199 -14.09 -6.87 -7.82
CA ARG A 199 -14.06 -7.72 -9.02
C ARG A 199 -13.14 -7.17 -10.12
N GLY A 200 -12.44 -6.06 -9.85
CA GLY A 200 -11.48 -5.45 -10.77
C GLY A 200 -12.09 -4.50 -11.79
N ALA A 201 -13.37 -4.15 -11.68
CA ALA A 201 -13.95 -3.15 -12.57
C ALA A 201 -13.51 -1.76 -12.12
N ILE A 202 -12.83 -1.02 -13.01
CA ILE A 202 -12.56 0.41 -12.83
C ILE A 202 -13.89 1.14 -12.97
N ARG A 203 -14.23 1.95 -11.97
CA ARG A 203 -15.51 2.64 -11.88
C ARG A 203 -15.36 4.10 -12.30
N GLU A 204 -15.51 5.02 -11.38
CA GLU A 204 -15.35 6.45 -11.66
C GLU A 204 -13.87 6.75 -11.88
N ILE A 205 -13.57 7.50 -12.96
CA ILE A 205 -12.22 7.97 -13.31
C ILE A 205 -12.24 9.50 -13.32
N LEU A 206 -11.26 10.12 -12.69
CA LEU A 206 -11.09 11.57 -12.72
C LEU A 206 -10.46 11.90 -14.07
N GLY A 207 -11.20 12.62 -14.90
CA GLY A 207 -10.75 13.04 -16.21
C GLY A 207 -10.99 14.53 -16.40
N GLY A 208 -10.02 15.21 -17.02
CA GLY A 208 -10.20 16.53 -17.58
C GLY A 208 -10.92 16.50 -18.92
N GLU A 209 -10.90 17.63 -19.62
CA GLU A 209 -11.40 17.72 -21.00
C GLU A 209 -10.81 16.60 -21.88
N GLY A 210 -11.66 16.00 -22.71
CA GLY A 210 -11.24 14.89 -23.57
C GLY A 210 -10.85 13.60 -22.83
N LYS A 211 -11.16 13.46 -21.52
CA LYS A 211 -10.74 12.35 -20.65
C LYS A 211 -9.23 12.31 -20.35
N ALA A 212 -8.57 13.46 -20.38
CA ALA A 212 -7.18 13.57 -19.97
C ALA A 212 -7.01 13.20 -18.48
N VAL A 213 -6.10 12.29 -18.17
CA VAL A 213 -5.79 11.88 -16.78
C VAL A 213 -4.76 12.83 -16.10
N TYR A 214 -4.17 13.74 -16.86
CA TYR A 214 -3.30 14.81 -16.37
C TYR A 214 -4.08 16.12 -16.34
N ALA A 215 -5.07 16.22 -15.46
CA ALA A 215 -5.86 17.43 -15.32
C ALA A 215 -6.10 17.74 -13.84
N PRO A 216 -6.05 19.03 -13.43
CA PRO A 216 -6.44 19.42 -12.10
C PRO A 216 -7.93 19.16 -11.89
N GLY A 217 -8.28 18.62 -10.72
CA GLY A 217 -9.68 18.36 -10.40
C GLY A 217 -9.84 17.65 -9.07
N PHE A 218 -11.08 17.35 -8.74
CA PHE A 218 -11.45 16.52 -7.60
C PHE A 218 -12.53 15.52 -8.03
N MET A 219 -12.57 14.37 -7.36
CA MET A 219 -13.60 13.36 -7.53
C MET A 219 -14.27 13.11 -6.19
N THR A 220 -15.59 12.96 -6.20
CA THR A 220 -16.34 12.38 -5.08
C THR A 220 -16.89 11.03 -5.54
N ALA A 221 -16.39 9.94 -4.96
CA ALA A 221 -16.84 8.58 -5.28
C ALA A 221 -17.57 7.96 -4.09
N LYS A 222 -18.56 7.10 -4.37
CA LYS A 222 -19.26 6.30 -3.36
C LYS A 222 -18.78 4.87 -3.41
N ILE A 223 -17.95 4.49 -2.44
CA ILE A 223 -17.37 3.16 -2.38
C ILE A 223 -18.28 2.28 -1.50
N PRO A 224 -18.90 1.21 -2.05
CA PRO A 224 -19.71 0.31 -1.26
C PRO A 224 -18.80 -0.48 -0.30
N LEU A 225 -18.97 -0.26 0.99
CA LEU A 225 -18.29 -1.03 2.03
C LEU A 225 -19.16 -2.22 2.45
N ARG A 226 -18.52 -3.28 2.90
CA ARG A 226 -19.23 -4.41 3.49
C ARG A 226 -19.85 -4.00 4.82
N PRO A 227 -21.03 -4.53 5.19
CA PRO A 227 -21.56 -4.35 6.53
C PRO A 227 -20.58 -4.87 7.58
N ALA A 228 -20.46 -4.18 8.72
CA ALA A 228 -19.52 -4.55 9.78
C ALA A 228 -19.74 -5.98 10.34
N ALA A 229 -20.99 -6.46 10.26
CA ALA A 229 -21.37 -7.81 10.68
C ALA A 229 -20.88 -8.91 9.72
N GLU A 230 -20.57 -8.57 8.47
CA GLU A 230 -20.12 -9.53 7.47
C GLU A 230 -18.59 -9.64 7.48
N LYS A 231 -18.09 -10.87 7.58
CA LYS A 231 -16.66 -11.14 7.38
C LYS A 231 -16.39 -11.29 5.88
N ARG A 232 -15.30 -10.70 5.41
CA ARG A 232 -14.79 -10.98 4.08
C ARG A 232 -14.45 -12.47 3.99
N GLU A 233 -14.97 -13.17 3.00
CA GLU A 233 -14.40 -14.45 2.61
C GLU A 233 -13.10 -14.20 1.83
N PRO A 234 -11.92 -14.60 2.35
CA PRO A 234 -10.69 -14.37 1.64
C PRO A 234 -10.64 -15.22 0.38
N THR A 235 -10.19 -14.63 -0.72
CA THR A 235 -10.00 -15.31 -2.01
C THR A 235 -8.98 -16.45 -1.86
N PHE A 236 -8.92 -17.35 -2.85
CA PHE A 236 -7.90 -18.40 -2.86
C PHE A 236 -6.48 -17.81 -2.80
N TYR A 237 -6.21 -16.78 -3.60
CA TYR A 237 -4.89 -16.12 -3.61
C TYR A 237 -4.60 -15.40 -2.29
N HIS A 238 -5.58 -14.76 -1.65
CA HIS A 238 -5.36 -14.12 -0.36
C HIS A 238 -4.92 -15.14 0.71
N ARG A 239 -5.52 -16.34 0.70
CA ARG A 239 -5.17 -17.42 1.65
C ARG A 239 -3.83 -18.09 1.35
N HIS A 240 -3.48 -18.25 0.08
CA HIS A 240 -2.40 -19.14 -0.33
C HIS A 240 -1.26 -18.45 -1.07
N GLY A 241 -1.39 -17.18 -1.44
CA GLY A 241 -0.40 -16.47 -2.25
C GLY A 241 -0.04 -17.24 -3.52
N ASP A 242 1.26 -17.30 -3.81
CA ASP A 242 1.79 -17.83 -5.07
C ASP A 242 1.88 -19.36 -5.14
N TRP A 243 1.37 -20.09 -4.13
CA TRP A 243 1.43 -21.57 -4.10
C TRP A 243 0.81 -22.23 -5.33
N PHE A 244 -0.26 -21.66 -5.88
CA PHE A 244 -0.84 -22.17 -7.13
C PHE A 244 0.14 -22.03 -8.31
N GLY A 245 0.80 -20.87 -8.44
CA GLY A 245 1.80 -20.64 -9.48
C GLY A 245 3.00 -21.57 -9.35
N TRP A 246 3.52 -21.74 -8.12
CA TRP A 246 4.59 -22.70 -7.84
C TRP A 246 4.18 -24.14 -8.14
N GLY A 247 2.94 -24.52 -7.85
CA GLY A 247 2.38 -25.81 -8.21
C GLY A 247 2.38 -26.04 -9.73
N CYS A 248 1.94 -25.06 -10.52
CA CYS A 248 1.97 -25.12 -11.98
C CYS A 248 3.41 -25.28 -12.53
N ILE A 249 4.38 -24.58 -11.95
CA ILE A 249 5.79 -24.71 -12.31
C ILE A 249 6.29 -26.13 -12.00
N ALA A 250 6.00 -26.66 -10.82
CA ALA A 250 6.41 -28.00 -10.42
C ALA A 250 5.82 -29.09 -11.32
N VAL A 251 4.52 -29.00 -11.63
CA VAL A 251 3.84 -29.94 -12.55
C VAL A 251 4.44 -29.86 -13.95
N SER A 252 4.70 -28.65 -14.46
CA SER A 252 5.29 -28.46 -15.78
C SER A 252 6.72 -29.02 -15.86
N ALA A 253 7.51 -28.82 -14.80
CA ALA A 253 8.86 -29.37 -14.69
C ALA A 253 8.84 -30.91 -14.64
N LEU A 254 7.94 -31.50 -13.84
CA LEU A 254 7.78 -32.94 -13.74
C LEU A 254 7.36 -33.55 -15.08
N ALA A 255 6.39 -32.95 -15.77
CA ALA A 255 5.95 -33.38 -17.09
C ALA A 255 7.11 -33.36 -18.10
N ARG A 256 7.96 -32.33 -18.05
CA ARG A 256 9.15 -32.22 -18.91
C ARG A 256 10.18 -33.31 -18.61
N VAL A 257 10.43 -33.61 -17.34
CA VAL A 257 11.36 -34.68 -16.92
C VAL A 257 10.85 -36.04 -17.39
N ILE A 258 9.56 -36.36 -17.19
CA ILE A 258 8.95 -37.62 -17.64
C ILE A 258 9.08 -37.77 -19.16
N HIS A 259 8.78 -36.70 -19.92
CA HIS A 259 8.88 -36.72 -21.39
C HIS A 259 10.31 -36.95 -21.90
N LEU A 260 11.31 -36.36 -21.23
CA LEU A 260 12.71 -36.55 -21.57
C LEU A 260 13.22 -37.94 -21.17
N GLY A 261 12.82 -38.46 -20.01
CA GLY A 261 13.14 -39.80 -19.55
C GLY A 261 12.54 -40.90 -20.43
N GLY A 262 11.30 -40.72 -20.91
CA GLY A 262 10.63 -41.65 -21.81
C GLY A 262 11.28 -41.78 -23.20
N ARG A 263 11.97 -40.73 -23.67
CA ARG A 263 12.70 -40.74 -24.95
C ARG A 263 14.05 -41.46 -24.89
N GLY A 264 14.61 -41.66 -23.69
CA GLY A 264 15.88 -42.38 -23.49
C GLY A 264 15.72 -43.91 -23.55
N SER A 265 14.53 -44.44 -23.27
CA SER A 265 14.30 -45.90 -23.21
C SER A 265 13.98 -46.56 -24.57
N THR A 266 13.72 -45.78 -25.63
CA THR A 266 13.26 -46.31 -26.93
C THR A 266 14.36 -46.45 -27.98
N ARG A 267 15.65 -46.21 -27.63
CA ARG A 267 16.78 -46.23 -28.59
C ARG A 267 17.75 -47.41 -28.46
N ALA A 268 17.45 -48.43 -27.65
CA ALA A 268 18.33 -49.58 -27.43
C ALA A 268 17.66 -50.91 -27.81
N VAL A 269 17.13 -51.04 -29.03
CA VAL A 269 16.83 -52.33 -29.66
C VAL A 269 16.95 -52.18 -31.17
N ILE A 270 18.17 -52.25 -31.72
CA ILE A 270 18.51 -52.83 -33.05
C ILE A 270 19.95 -53.30 -32.97
#